data_AF-A0AAD0LBA2-F1
#
_entry.id   AF-A0AAD0LBA2-F1
#
_cell.length_a   1.000
_cell.length_b   1.000
_cell.length_c   1.000
_cell.angle_alpha   90.00
_cell.angle_beta   90.00
_cell.angle_gamma   90.00
#
_symmetry.space_group_name_H-M   'P 1'
#
loop_
_entity.id
_entity.type
_entity.pdbx_description
1 polymer ?
#
loop_
_entity_poly.entity_id
_entity_poly.type
_entity_poly.pdbx_seq_one_letter_code
_entity_poly.pdbx_strand_id
1 'polypeptide(L)'
;MSKPFDMELFLVGMLTGSHVTRQRHLRQAKLIQTKIKKRWQLEMPWSWQRKHINWFLNQRLNQRGAGTRYYYLLTVRLLVHRLDKPWAFAHKHESWGASQRPFATFNI
;
A
#
# COMPACT_ATOMS: atom_id res chain seq x y z
N MET A 1 -5.93 -27.13 -7.55
CA MET A 1 -4.97 -26.21 -6.91
C MET A 1 -4.75 -25.03 -7.85
N SER A 2 -5.33 -23.86 -7.57
CA SER A 2 -5.09 -22.65 -8.36
C SER A 2 -3.69 -22.10 -8.03
N LYS A 3 -3.01 -21.53 -9.02
CA LYS A 3 -1.72 -20.85 -8.84
C LYS A 3 -1.90 -19.68 -7.84
N PRO A 4 -1.04 -19.54 -6.81
CA PRO A 4 -1.10 -18.40 -5.91
C PRO A 4 -0.99 -17.08 -6.68
N PHE A 5 -1.73 -16.06 -6.23
CA PHE A 5 -1.62 -14.72 -6.83
C PHE A 5 -0.18 -14.18 -6.72
N ASP A 6 0.36 -13.74 -7.87
CA ASP A 6 1.71 -13.22 -7.97
C ASP A 6 1.73 -11.69 -7.78
N MET A 7 2.10 -11.28 -6.57
CA MET A 7 2.23 -9.85 -6.22
C MET A 7 3.35 -9.14 -6.96
N GLU A 8 4.40 -9.87 -7.35
CA GLU A 8 5.52 -9.27 -8.07
C GLU A 8 5.11 -8.94 -9.48
N LEU A 9 4.50 -9.89 -10.19
CA LEU A 9 3.91 -9.66 -11.50
C LEU A 9 2.86 -8.55 -11.48
N PHE A 10 2.05 -8.47 -10.42
CA PHE A 10 1.05 -7.41 -10.26
C PHE A 10 1.68 -6.01 -10.18
N LEU A 11 2.84 -5.88 -9.55
CA LEU A 11 3.55 -4.62 -9.34
C LEU A 11 4.66 -4.35 -10.37
N VAL A 12 4.78 -5.17 -11.41
CA VAL A 12 5.69 -4.89 -12.54
C VAL A 12 5.37 -3.51 -13.11
N GLY A 13 6.41 -2.74 -13.42
CA GLY A 13 6.29 -1.37 -13.92
C GLY A 13 5.96 -0.32 -12.85
N MET A 14 5.41 -0.71 -11.69
CA MET A 14 5.15 0.20 -10.58
C MET A 14 6.36 0.43 -9.68
N LEU A 15 7.27 -0.55 -9.64
CA LEU A 15 8.42 -0.55 -8.75
C LEU A 15 9.61 0.13 -9.41
N THR A 16 9.82 1.40 -9.08
CA THR A 16 10.96 2.20 -9.53
C THR A 16 12.05 2.32 -8.45
N GLY A 17 13.22 2.85 -8.84
CA GLY A 17 14.35 3.07 -7.94
C GLY A 17 15.20 1.83 -7.64
N SER A 18 15.97 1.91 -6.56
CA SER A 18 16.98 0.90 -6.21
C SER A 18 16.39 -0.50 -6.01
N HIS A 19 17.18 -1.54 -6.26
CA HIS A 19 16.77 -2.92 -5.99
C HIS A 19 16.29 -3.12 -4.54
N VAL A 20 16.97 -2.50 -3.57
CA VAL A 20 16.60 -2.56 -2.14
C VAL A 20 15.22 -1.96 -1.89
N THR A 21 14.92 -0.81 -2.51
CA THR A 21 13.61 -0.14 -2.38
C THR A 21 12.50 -0.98 -3.01
N ARG A 22 12.72 -1.53 -4.20
CA ARG A 22 11.76 -2.41 -4.89
C ARG A 22 11.45 -3.65 -4.07
N GLN A 23 12.48 -4.32 -3.53
CA GLN A 23 12.30 -5.49 -2.66
C GLN A 23 11.54 -5.16 -1.37
N ARG A 24 11.75 -3.97 -0.79
CA ARG A 24 10.98 -3.50 0.37
C ARG A 24 9.49 -3.41 0.04
N HIS A 25 9.13 -2.76 -1.07
CA HIS A 25 7.75 -2.63 -1.50
C HIS A 25 7.10 -4.00 -1.75
N LEU A 26 7.80 -4.92 -2.43
CA LEU A 26 7.30 -6.28 -2.67
C LEU A 26 7.01 -7.02 -1.36
N ARG A 27 7.95 -6.99 -0.41
CA ARG A 27 7.77 -7.64 0.90
C ARG A 27 6.57 -7.06 1.65
N GLN A 28 6.42 -5.73 1.63
CA GLN A 28 5.29 -5.06 2.30
C GLN A 28 3.95 -5.37 1.61
N ALA A 29 3.91 -5.38 0.28
CA ALA A 29 2.71 -5.68 -0.51
C ALA A 29 2.25 -7.14 -0.31
N LYS A 30 3.17 -8.10 -0.37
CA LYS A 30 2.90 -9.52 -0.06
C LYS A 30 2.29 -9.66 1.34
N LEU A 31 2.83 -8.92 2.31
CA LEU A 31 2.34 -8.97 3.68
C LEU A 31 0.96 -8.33 3.88
N ILE A 32 0.67 -7.23 3.18
CA ILE A 32 -0.68 -6.64 3.12
C ILE A 32 -1.66 -7.69 2.59
N GLN A 33 -1.33 -8.33 1.46
CA GLN A 33 -2.16 -9.37 0.85
C GLN A 33 -2.39 -10.54 1.79
N THR A 34 -1.34 -11.11 2.41
CA THR A 34 -1.49 -12.24 3.34
C THR A 34 -2.43 -11.89 4.50
N LYS A 35 -2.32 -10.67 5.05
CA LYS A 35 -3.19 -10.24 6.17
C LYS A 35 -4.62 -10.00 5.75
N ILE A 36 -4.86 -9.41 4.57
CA ILE A 36 -6.21 -9.22 4.03
C ILE A 36 -6.83 -10.57 3.66
N LYS A 37 -6.10 -11.45 2.95
CA LYS A 37 -6.53 -12.80 2.62
C LYS A 37 -6.91 -13.58 3.88
N LYS A 38 -6.06 -13.57 4.91
CA LYS A 38 -6.35 -14.28 6.18
C LYS A 38 -7.64 -13.81 6.84
N ARG A 39 -7.98 -12.52 6.76
CA ARG A 39 -9.14 -11.95 7.45
C ARG A 39 -10.44 -12.04 6.64
N TRP A 40 -10.39 -11.79 5.33
CA TRP A 40 -11.59 -11.70 4.49
C TRP A 40 -11.67 -12.77 3.41
N GLN A 41 -10.71 -13.69 3.33
CA GLN A 41 -10.58 -14.68 2.25
C GLN A 41 -10.50 -14.05 0.84
N LEU A 42 -10.04 -12.79 0.77
CA LEU A 42 -9.86 -12.08 -0.49
C LEU A 42 -8.43 -12.30 -1.01
N GLU A 43 -8.31 -13.22 -1.97
CA GLU A 43 -7.02 -13.58 -2.57
C GLU A 43 -6.50 -12.53 -3.55
N MET A 44 -7.40 -11.95 -4.35
CA MET A 44 -7.06 -11.06 -5.46
C MET A 44 -7.13 -9.59 -5.03
N PRO A 45 -6.07 -8.78 -5.22
CA PRO A 45 -6.07 -7.35 -4.89
C PRO A 45 -7.19 -6.54 -5.54
N TRP A 46 -7.66 -6.93 -6.73
CA TRP A 46 -8.78 -6.30 -7.42
C TRP A 46 -10.10 -6.30 -6.62
N SER A 47 -10.28 -7.27 -5.73
CA SER A 47 -11.44 -7.38 -4.85
C SER A 47 -11.36 -6.49 -3.60
N TRP A 48 -10.22 -5.83 -3.38
CA TRP A 48 -10.04 -5.02 -2.19
C TRP A 48 -10.93 -3.79 -2.20
N GLN A 49 -11.23 -3.31 -1.00
CA GLN A 49 -11.93 -2.07 -0.73
C GLN A 49 -11.05 -1.22 0.20
N ARG A 50 -11.27 0.10 0.22
CA ARG A 50 -10.54 1.05 1.07
C ARG A 50 -10.47 0.59 2.53
N LYS A 51 -11.55 -0.03 3.04
CA LYS A 51 -11.64 -0.54 4.42
C LYS A 51 -10.61 -1.64 4.72
N HIS A 52 -10.25 -2.49 3.76
CA HIS A 52 -9.28 -3.58 3.97
C HIS A 52 -7.87 -3.02 4.19
N ILE A 53 -7.49 -2.03 3.37
CA ILE A 53 -6.21 -1.34 3.51
C ILE A 53 -6.20 -0.52 4.80
N ASN A 54 -7.26 0.24 5.09
CA ASN A 54 -7.35 1.05 6.31
C ASN A 54 -7.23 0.18 7.58
N TRP A 55 -7.91 -0.96 7.61
CA TRP A 55 -7.78 -1.91 8.70
C TRP A 55 -6.34 -2.42 8.85
N PHE A 56 -5.67 -2.80 7.75
CA PHE A 56 -4.27 -3.24 7.84
C PHE A 56 -3.37 -2.15 8.43
N LEU A 57 -3.53 -0.91 7.95
CA LEU A 57 -2.76 0.23 8.44
C LEU A 57 -3.00 0.45 9.94
N ASN A 58 -4.25 0.46 10.39
CA ASN A 58 -4.59 0.63 11.81
C ASN A 58 -4.05 -0.51 12.67
N GLN A 59 -4.20 -1.76 12.23
CA GLN A 59 -3.77 -2.92 13.03
C GLN A 59 -2.25 -3.01 13.15
N ARG A 60 -1.52 -2.67 12.08
CA ARG A 60 -0.09 -2.99 12.00
C ARG A 60 0.83 -1.79 12.14
N LEU A 61 0.37 -0.59 11.78
CA LEU A 61 1.20 0.60 11.84
C LEU A 61 1.04 1.37 13.14
N ASN A 62 -0.07 1.22 13.88
CA ASN A 62 -0.28 1.93 15.14
C ASN A 62 0.85 1.69 16.15
N GLN A 63 1.50 0.52 16.14
CA GLN A 63 2.60 0.17 17.04
C GLN A 63 4.00 0.36 16.44
N ARG A 64 4.13 0.93 15.23
CA ARG A 64 5.42 1.06 14.52
C ARG A 64 5.91 2.50 14.52
N GLY A 65 7.23 2.68 14.49
CA GLY A 65 7.86 3.99 14.37
C GLY A 65 7.60 4.68 13.03
N ALA A 66 7.75 6.01 13.00
CA ALA A 66 7.41 6.86 11.86
C ALA A 66 8.03 6.40 10.53
N GLY A 67 9.31 6.03 10.51
CA GLY A 67 9.97 5.55 9.29
C GLY A 67 9.35 4.26 8.73
N THR A 68 8.95 3.33 9.60
CA THR A 68 8.24 2.11 9.15
C THR A 68 6.87 2.47 8.58
N ARG A 69 6.11 3.33 9.27
CA ARG A 69 4.80 3.79 8.80
C ARG A 69 4.90 4.45 7.42
N TYR A 70 5.88 5.32 7.26
CA TYR A 70 6.18 6.01 6.00
C TYR A 70 6.35 5.05 4.82
N TYR A 71 7.21 4.04 4.95
CA TYR A 71 7.42 3.09 3.84
C TYR A 71 6.18 2.24 3.54
N TYR A 72 5.39 1.86 4.54
CA TYR A 72 4.11 1.17 4.29
C TYR A 72 3.11 2.06 3.55
N LEU A 73 3.06 3.36 3.87
CA LEU A 73 2.21 4.30 3.13
C LEU A 73 2.66 4.45 1.68
N LEU A 74 3.97 4.51 1.41
CA LEU A 74 4.49 4.49 0.04
C LEU A 74 4.06 3.22 -0.72
N THR A 75 4.19 2.05 -0.10
CA THR A 75 3.72 0.79 -0.71
C THR A 75 2.21 0.81 -0.98
N VAL A 76 1.42 1.36 -0.07
CA VAL A 76 -0.04 1.48 -0.27
C VAL A 76 -0.36 2.41 -1.43
N ARG A 77 0.36 3.52 -1.61
CA ARG A 77 0.18 4.41 -2.77
C ARG A 77 0.40 3.68 -4.09
N LEU A 78 1.47 2.87 -4.18
CA LEU A 78 1.73 2.04 -5.37
C LEU A 78 0.59 1.04 -5.65
N LEU A 79 0.09 0.37 -4.60
CA LEU A 79 -1.03 -0.57 -4.73
C LEU A 79 -2.32 0.13 -5.19
N VAL A 80 -2.66 1.28 -4.58
CA VAL A 80 -3.85 2.05 -4.95
C VAL A 80 -3.77 2.54 -6.39
N HIS A 81 -2.61 3.06 -6.80
CA HIS A 81 -2.39 3.49 -8.17
C HIS A 81 -2.55 2.32 -9.13
N ARG A 82 -1.96 1.15 -8.82
CA ARG A 82 -2.07 -0.05 -9.65
C ARG A 82 -3.50 -0.60 -9.76
N LEU A 83 -4.31 -0.41 -8.72
CA LEU A 83 -5.71 -0.80 -8.66
C LEU A 83 -6.65 0.21 -9.32
N ASP A 84 -6.12 1.37 -9.74
CA ASP A 84 -6.86 2.51 -10.27
C ASP A 84 -8.03 2.91 -9.34
N LYS A 85 -7.71 3.13 -8.06
CA LYS A 85 -8.69 3.51 -7.04
C LYS A 85 -8.46 4.94 -6.55
N PRO A 86 -9.51 5.73 -6.30
CA PRO A 86 -9.39 7.11 -5.82
C PRO A 86 -9.09 7.19 -4.30
N TRP A 87 -8.37 6.23 -3.72
CA TRP A 87 -8.19 6.15 -2.26
C TRP A 87 -6.93 6.88 -1.79
N ALA A 88 -7.10 7.99 -1.07
CA ALA A 88 -5.99 8.65 -0.40
C ALA A 88 -5.76 8.08 1.03
N PHE A 89 -4.49 7.85 1.36
CA PHE A 89 -4.01 7.48 2.70
C PHE A 89 -2.88 8.43 3.12
N ALA A 90 -3.05 9.10 4.26
CA ALA A 90 -2.10 10.08 4.81
C ALA A 90 -1.52 9.60 6.15
N HIS A 91 -0.37 10.14 6.52
CA HIS A 91 0.23 9.91 7.83
C HIS A 91 -0.50 10.77 8.88
N LYS A 92 -0.93 10.19 10.01
CA LYS A 92 -1.68 10.90 11.08
C LYS A 92 -0.91 12.00 11.82
N HIS A 93 0.27 12.41 11.34
CA HIS A 93 1.06 13.51 11.91
C HIS A 93 1.33 14.66 10.92
N GLU A 94 0.54 14.75 9.84
CA GLU A 94 0.43 16.00 9.06
C GLU A 94 -0.73 16.83 9.62
N SER A 95 -0.52 17.39 10.81
CA SER A 95 -1.21 18.61 11.22
C SER A 95 -0.34 19.79 10.80
N TRP A 96 -0.39 20.12 9.52
CA TRP A 96 -0.14 21.48 9.01
C TRP A 96 -1.38 21.91 8.25
N GLY A 97 -1.75 23.17 8.44
CA GLY A 97 -3.09 23.74 8.27
C GLY A 97 -3.81 23.44 6.95
N ALA A 98 -5.13 23.54 7.05
CA ALA A 98 -6.08 23.49 5.96
C ALA A 98 -5.63 24.27 4.71
N SER A 99 -5.45 23.56 3.59
CA SER A 99 -5.80 24.05 2.26
C SER A 99 -5.83 22.87 1.30
N GLN A 100 -7.00 22.58 0.74
CA GLN A 100 -7.11 21.70 -0.41
C GLN A 100 -6.33 22.34 -1.57
N ARG A 101 -5.16 21.80 -1.90
CA ARG A 101 -4.51 22.01 -3.19
C ARG A 101 -4.25 20.67 -3.85
N PRO A 102 -4.46 20.55 -5.17
CA PRO A 102 -4.33 19.28 -5.88
C PRO A 102 -2.88 18.80 -5.80
N PHE A 103 -2.74 17.48 -5.58
CA PHE A 103 -1.46 16.80 -5.50
C PHE A 103 -0.60 17.15 -6.71
N ALA A 104 0.43 17.96 -6.49
CA ALA A 104 1.53 18.09 -7.43
C ALA A 104 2.13 16.69 -7.59
N THR A 105 2.18 16.27 -8.85
CA THR A 105 2.86 15.08 -9.36
C THR A 105 4.25 14.97 -8.73
N PHE A 106 4.40 14.09 -7.75
CA PHE A 106 5.71 13.49 -7.51
C PHE A 106 5.88 12.40 -8.57
N ASN A 107 6.69 12.77 -9.56
CA ASN A 107 7.29 11.85 -10.52
C ASN A 107 7.95 10.68 -9.76
N ILE A 108 7.58 9.48 -10.22
CA ILE A 108 8.34 8.22 -10.37
C ILE A 108 9.67 8.09 -9.63
#